data_AF-A0A4Y1VHT1-F1
#
_entry.id   AF-A0A4Y1VHT1-F1
#
_cell.length_a   1.000
_cell.length_b   1.000
_cell.length_c   1.000
_cell.angle_alpha   90.00
_cell.angle_beta   90.00
_cell.angle_gamma   90.00
#
_symmetry.space_group_name_H-M   'P 1'
#
loop_
_entity.id
_entity.type
_entity.pdbx_description
1 polymer ?
#
loop_
_entity_poly.entity_id
_entity_poly.type
_entity_poly.pdbx_seq_one_letter_code
_entity_poly.pdbx_strand_id
1 'polypeptide(L)'
;MELHTLENLHEDFETGVWKVRKFVLPNASEYLWDIDNIRWAETGLINAFGSNRFFDEASQMIANSIYLFQEGFFDAAFYSLRQSIEISIGTLYLTANPEKMNEWKKLEPGFESGKMANFLREHEPVFKEIRTKMSTFFDNIHAIQKKTNKYVHKQGFFSFYTTQRLSWSDHREEKIYNKIVADFEKTLKVAIGAVAVYRLAIDPLPIILMDAELMTRSGDFMTEPYSKEFVDKYIGLENIELYKQTEIYQDYKEWLMSQEKQNEAVYNIIHWQIIDRNKINDILAQIHLLSFTDRIAVAIIMSSIKIPQVYIAGCFHYCSEVKPLHSDMVIGETYYNDLLSKTEKYFNVPFKGGAYISRIKINNQFTYIESNDMFDESEIRVLNNIAETFEKECIKQEKEVLKWYEEQNGKE
;
A
#
# COMPACT_ATOMS: atom_id res chain seq x y z
N MET A 1 -12.47 50.51 8.95
CA MET A 1 -12.11 49.09 8.94
C MET A 1 -12.47 48.60 7.55
N GLU A 2 -11.50 48.61 6.63
CA GLU A 2 -11.76 48.22 5.24
C GLU A 2 -12.11 46.73 5.18
N LEU A 3 -13.14 46.38 4.40
CA LEU A 3 -13.51 45.00 4.15
C LEU A 3 -12.43 44.37 3.24
N HIS A 4 -11.57 43.53 3.80
CA HIS A 4 -10.69 42.69 2.99
C HIS A 4 -11.55 41.70 2.18
N THR A 5 -11.53 41.82 0.86
CA THR A 5 -12.07 40.80 -0.06
C THR A 5 -11.07 39.65 -0.21
N LEU A 6 -11.50 38.52 -0.77
CA LEU A 6 -10.63 37.35 -1.00
C LEU A 6 -9.46 37.67 -1.95
N GLU A 7 -9.66 38.58 -2.90
CA GLU A 7 -8.62 39.10 -3.80
C GLU A 7 -7.57 39.92 -3.04
N ASN A 8 -8.01 40.76 -2.08
CA ASN A 8 -7.10 41.52 -1.23
C ASN A 8 -6.23 40.61 -0.34
N LEU A 9 -6.77 39.45 0.08
CA LEU A 9 -6.02 38.48 0.88
C LEU A 9 -4.86 37.86 0.10
N HIS A 10 -5.07 37.48 -1.18
CA HIS A 10 -4.00 36.92 -1.99
C HIS A 10 -2.89 37.97 -2.23
N GLU A 11 -3.26 39.21 -2.52
CA GLU A 11 -2.31 40.32 -2.72
C GLU A 11 -1.50 40.62 -1.45
N ASP A 12 -2.12 40.54 -0.27
CA ASP A 12 -1.47 40.72 1.03
C ASP A 12 -0.34 39.70 1.31
N PHE A 13 -0.49 38.47 0.82
CA PHE A 13 0.48 37.38 0.99
C PHE A 13 1.49 37.25 -0.15
N GLU A 14 1.18 37.70 -1.37
CA GLU A 14 2.10 37.61 -2.51
C GLU A 14 2.95 38.87 -2.70
N THR A 15 2.41 40.04 -2.36
CA THR A 15 3.09 41.33 -2.56
C THR A 15 3.04 42.25 -1.33
N GLY A 16 2.15 41.98 -0.39
CA GLY A 16 1.90 42.83 0.78
C GLY A 16 2.78 42.57 1.99
N VAL A 17 2.29 43.05 3.15
CA VAL A 17 3.07 43.03 4.40
C VAL A 17 3.18 41.66 5.05
N TRP A 18 2.46 40.67 4.55
CA TRP A 18 2.49 39.30 5.09
C TRP A 18 3.29 38.34 4.20
N LYS A 19 3.87 38.85 3.10
CA LYS A 19 4.71 38.08 2.19
C LYS A 19 5.85 37.37 2.92
N VAL A 20 5.89 36.06 2.75
CA VAL A 20 6.99 35.20 3.22
C VAL A 20 7.98 34.92 2.09
N ARG A 21 9.23 34.63 2.46
CA ARG A 21 10.24 34.20 1.49
C ARG A 21 9.99 32.72 1.14
N LYS A 22 9.72 32.45 -0.13
CA LYS A 22 9.60 31.08 -0.68
C LYS A 22 10.95 30.36 -0.63
N PHE A 23 10.91 29.04 -0.44
CA PHE A 23 12.11 28.19 -0.47
C PHE A 23 12.08 27.28 -1.69
N VAL A 24 13.27 26.90 -2.14
CA VAL A 24 13.46 25.92 -3.21
C VAL A 24 14.07 24.68 -2.58
N LEU A 25 13.30 23.58 -2.57
CA LEU A 25 13.79 22.27 -2.17
C LEU A 25 14.26 21.53 -3.42
N PRO A 26 15.56 21.21 -3.54
CA PRO A 26 16.05 20.36 -4.62
C PRO A 26 15.33 19.00 -4.59
N ASN A 27 15.03 18.43 -5.76
CA ASN A 27 14.44 17.09 -5.88
C ASN A 27 13.08 16.91 -5.18
N ALA A 28 12.30 17.98 -4.99
CA ALA A 28 10.98 17.95 -4.37
C ALA A 28 10.06 16.85 -4.94
N SER A 29 10.03 16.71 -6.27
CA SER A 29 9.23 15.68 -6.94
C SER A 29 9.69 14.26 -6.63
N GLU A 30 11.00 14.03 -6.50
CA GLU A 30 11.55 12.71 -6.15
C GLU A 30 11.10 12.29 -4.74
N TYR A 31 11.11 13.22 -3.78
CA TYR A 31 10.58 12.94 -2.44
C TYR A 31 9.10 12.56 -2.45
N LEU A 32 8.29 13.16 -3.33
CA LEU A 32 6.88 12.80 -3.45
C LEU A 32 6.69 11.38 -3.99
N TRP A 33 7.46 11.00 -5.01
CA TRP A 33 7.48 9.61 -5.50
C TRP A 33 7.97 8.62 -4.45
N ASP A 34 8.98 9.00 -3.68
CA ASP A 34 9.52 8.12 -2.63
C ASP A 34 8.49 7.86 -1.51
N ILE A 35 7.64 8.84 -1.19
CA ILE A 35 6.55 8.68 -0.20
C ILE A 35 5.56 7.59 -0.64
N ASP A 36 5.36 7.37 -1.94
CA ASP A 36 4.47 6.32 -2.43
C ASP A 36 4.96 4.91 -2.06
N ASN A 37 6.27 4.71 -1.82
CA ASN A 37 6.76 3.42 -1.28
C ASN A 37 6.12 3.10 0.07
N ILE A 38 5.88 4.11 0.91
CA ILE A 38 5.19 3.93 2.20
C ILE A 38 3.72 3.63 1.96
N ARG A 39 3.08 4.31 1.02
CA ARG A 39 1.63 4.17 0.76
C ARG A 39 1.28 2.81 0.16
N TRP A 40 2.06 2.35 -0.82
CA TRP A 40 1.82 1.06 -1.49
C TRP A 40 2.20 -0.15 -0.64
N ALA A 41 2.92 0.04 0.46
CA ALA A 41 3.27 -1.02 1.39
C ALA A 41 2.08 -1.49 2.29
N GLU A 42 0.81 -1.25 1.89
CA GLU A 42 -0.41 -1.53 2.67
C GLU A 42 -0.39 -2.88 3.37
N THR A 43 -0.67 -2.93 4.68
CA THR A 43 -0.74 -4.21 5.39
C THR A 43 -2.07 -4.90 5.07
N GLY A 44 -1.99 -6.17 4.69
CA GLY A 44 -3.16 -7.03 4.51
C GLY A 44 -3.68 -7.64 5.83
N LEU A 45 -3.02 -7.36 6.96
CA LEU A 45 -3.38 -7.94 8.26
C LEU A 45 -4.72 -7.38 8.76
N ILE A 46 -5.76 -8.22 8.79
CA ILE A 46 -7.14 -7.83 9.15
C ILE A 46 -7.21 -7.08 10.48
N ASN A 47 -6.46 -7.54 11.49
CA ASN A 47 -6.40 -6.94 12.82
C ASN A 47 -5.70 -5.57 12.86
N ALA A 48 -4.88 -5.27 11.86
CA ALA A 48 -4.14 -4.01 11.73
C ALA A 48 -4.55 -3.18 10.51
N PHE A 49 -5.60 -3.57 9.77
CA PHE A 49 -5.99 -2.92 8.52
C PHE A 49 -6.27 -1.42 8.68
N GLY A 50 -6.79 -1.02 9.84
CA GLY A 50 -7.00 0.39 10.18
C GLY A 50 -5.71 1.23 10.25
N SER A 51 -4.55 0.59 10.46
CA SER A 51 -3.24 1.26 10.50
C SER A 51 -2.84 1.86 9.15
N ASN A 52 -3.29 1.29 8.03
CA ASN A 52 -3.01 1.80 6.68
C ASN A 52 -3.41 3.27 6.56
N ARG A 53 -4.62 3.61 7.06
CA ARG A 53 -5.13 4.98 7.02
C ARG A 53 -4.27 5.97 7.82
N PHE A 54 -3.66 5.54 8.93
CA PHE A 54 -2.77 6.41 9.70
C PHE A 54 -1.42 6.60 8.99
N PHE A 55 -0.88 5.58 8.33
CA PHE A 55 0.33 5.71 7.53
C PHE A 55 0.11 6.54 6.25
N ASP A 56 -1.07 6.46 5.64
CA ASP A 56 -1.48 7.36 4.56
C ASP A 56 -1.56 8.81 5.04
N GLU A 57 -2.16 9.05 6.21
CA GLU A 57 -2.19 10.40 6.79
C GLU A 57 -0.77 10.90 7.06
N ALA A 58 0.09 10.08 7.68
CA ALA A 58 1.50 10.42 7.90
C ALA A 58 2.23 10.74 6.59
N SER A 59 1.96 9.99 5.52
CA SER A 59 2.49 10.23 4.18
C SER A 59 2.00 11.55 3.59
N GLN A 60 0.69 11.84 3.71
CA GLN A 60 0.09 13.09 3.29
C GLN A 60 0.68 14.28 4.05
N MET A 61 0.94 14.13 5.35
CA MET A 61 1.60 15.14 6.17
C MET A 61 3.02 15.46 5.69
N ILE A 62 3.78 14.43 5.26
CA ILE A 62 5.10 14.63 4.66
C ILE A 62 4.98 15.36 3.32
N ALA A 63 4.06 14.95 2.44
CA ALA A 63 3.83 15.61 1.16
C ALA A 63 3.41 17.09 1.33
N ASN A 64 2.48 17.36 2.26
CA ASN A 64 2.06 18.71 2.62
C ASN A 64 3.24 19.56 3.13
N SER A 65 4.16 18.96 3.88
CA SER A 65 5.34 19.68 4.38
C SER A 65 6.21 20.21 3.24
N ILE A 66 6.38 19.44 2.15
CA ILE A 66 7.17 19.84 0.99
C ILE A 66 6.52 21.06 0.32
N TYR A 67 5.20 21.02 0.14
CA TYR A 67 4.45 22.16 -0.41
C TYR A 67 4.56 23.39 0.47
N LEU A 68 4.25 23.26 1.77
CA LEU A 68 4.33 24.35 2.74
C LEU A 68 5.72 24.97 2.82
N PHE A 69 6.76 24.14 2.75
CA PHE A 69 8.14 24.61 2.76
C PHE A 69 8.43 25.48 1.53
N GLN A 70 8.04 25.02 0.35
CA GLN A 70 8.24 25.76 -0.89
C GLN A 70 7.48 27.10 -0.91
N GLU A 71 6.26 27.12 -0.37
CA GLU A 71 5.48 28.36 -0.22
C GLU A 71 6.01 29.31 0.87
N GLY A 72 7.09 28.93 1.56
CA GLY A 72 7.76 29.78 2.54
C GLY A 72 7.33 29.54 3.97
N PHE A 73 6.29 28.72 4.21
CA PHE A 73 5.76 28.41 5.54
C PHE A 73 6.60 27.37 6.30
N PHE A 74 7.89 27.65 6.47
CA PHE A 74 8.87 26.65 6.89
C PHE A 74 8.61 26.07 8.29
N ASP A 75 8.07 26.82 9.26
CA ASP A 75 7.78 26.29 10.59
C ASP A 75 6.60 25.29 10.57
N ALA A 76 5.55 25.60 9.81
CA ALA A 76 4.43 24.71 9.57
C ALA A 76 4.89 23.46 8.82
N ALA A 77 5.81 23.60 7.86
CA ALA A 77 6.44 22.48 7.19
C ALA A 77 7.21 21.57 8.17
N PHE A 78 8.07 22.15 9.02
CA PHE A 78 8.77 21.41 10.08
C PHE A 78 7.81 20.76 11.10
N TYR A 79 6.72 21.44 11.44
CA TYR A 79 5.69 20.90 12.31
C TYR A 79 4.98 19.71 11.67
N SER A 80 4.65 19.79 10.38
CA SER A 80 4.02 18.71 9.62
C SER A 80 4.91 17.46 9.57
N LEU A 81 6.22 17.63 9.36
CA LEU A 81 7.20 16.54 9.44
C LEU A 81 7.31 15.93 10.83
N ARG A 82 7.17 16.74 11.89
CA ARG A 82 7.15 16.22 13.26
C ARG A 82 5.89 15.40 13.50
N GLN A 83 4.74 15.93 13.08
CA GLN A 83 3.44 15.30 13.33
C GLN A 83 3.27 13.98 12.55
N SER A 84 3.87 13.82 11.35
CA SER A 84 3.86 12.53 10.66
C SER A 84 4.51 11.42 11.49
N ILE A 85 5.65 11.71 12.13
CA ILE A 85 6.34 10.78 13.04
C ILE A 85 5.48 10.49 14.28
N GLU A 86 4.82 11.51 14.83
CA GLU A 86 3.94 11.35 16.01
C GLU A 86 2.70 10.51 15.69
N ILE A 87 2.10 10.67 14.50
CA ILE A 87 0.97 9.85 14.02
C ILE A 87 1.40 8.38 13.86
N SER A 88 2.58 8.12 13.28
CA SER A 88 3.09 6.74 13.15
C SER A 88 3.32 6.08 14.51
N ILE A 89 3.83 6.82 15.50
CA ILE A 89 3.91 6.34 16.89
C ILE A 89 2.52 6.06 17.46
N GLY A 90 1.56 6.95 17.23
CA GLY A 90 0.17 6.74 17.65
C GLY A 90 -0.47 5.52 16.99
N THR A 91 -0.09 5.21 15.74
CA THR A 91 -0.54 4.02 15.01
C THR A 91 -0.08 2.77 15.73
N LEU A 92 1.21 2.66 16.06
CA LEU A 92 1.75 1.55 16.83
C LEU A 92 1.05 1.38 18.17
N TYR A 93 0.82 2.49 18.87
CA TYR A 93 0.14 2.47 20.16
C TYR A 93 -1.30 1.94 20.06
N LEU A 94 -2.07 2.43 19.08
CA LEU A 94 -3.47 2.03 18.88
C LEU A 94 -3.60 0.60 18.34
N THR A 95 -2.65 0.13 17.53
CA THR A 95 -2.60 -1.27 17.09
C THR A 95 -2.29 -2.21 18.25
N ALA A 96 -1.39 -1.81 19.15
CA ALA A 96 -1.09 -2.55 20.37
C ALA A 96 -2.20 -2.49 21.43
N ASN A 97 -3.05 -1.45 21.41
CA ASN A 97 -4.14 -1.23 22.37
C ASN A 97 -5.47 -0.98 21.63
N PRO A 98 -6.06 -1.99 20.96
CA PRO A 98 -7.25 -1.80 20.13
C PRO A 98 -8.46 -1.22 20.89
N GLU A 99 -8.57 -1.49 22.20
CA GLU A 99 -9.60 -0.94 23.09
C GLU A 99 -9.54 0.59 23.22
N LYS A 100 -8.34 1.18 23.08
CA LYS A 100 -8.12 2.63 23.13
C LYS A 100 -8.59 3.36 21.89
N MET A 101 -8.90 2.65 20.80
CA MET A 101 -9.41 3.24 19.56
C MET A 101 -10.70 4.05 19.78
N ASN A 102 -11.58 3.59 20.69
CA ASN A 102 -12.84 4.28 20.96
C ASN A 102 -12.63 5.58 21.75
N GLU A 103 -11.70 5.60 22.69
CA GLU A 103 -11.29 6.81 23.43
C GLU A 103 -10.67 7.83 22.48
N TRP A 104 -9.78 7.37 21.58
CA TRP A 104 -9.17 8.22 20.55
C TRP A 104 -10.20 8.87 19.63
N LYS A 105 -11.18 8.08 19.14
CA LYS A 105 -12.30 8.59 18.32
C LYS A 105 -13.16 9.63 19.02
N LYS A 106 -13.25 9.58 20.35
CA LYS A 106 -13.97 10.56 21.19
C LYS A 106 -13.13 11.80 21.53
N LEU A 107 -11.89 11.87 21.05
CA LEU A 107 -10.95 12.94 21.36
C LEU A 107 -10.62 13.05 22.85
N GLU A 108 -10.63 11.92 23.55
CA GLU A 108 -10.26 11.87 24.97
C GLU A 108 -8.77 12.19 25.16
N PRO A 109 -8.35 12.76 26.32
CA PRO A 109 -6.94 12.99 26.61
C PRO A 109 -6.19 11.66 26.81
N GLY A 110 -4.86 11.67 26.66
CA GLY A 110 -4.00 10.48 26.88
C GLY A 110 -3.20 10.04 25.65
N PHE A 111 -3.52 10.58 24.47
CA PHE A 111 -2.85 10.28 23.20
C PHE A 111 -1.70 11.26 22.88
N GLU A 112 -1.09 11.87 23.88
CA GLU A 112 0.09 12.71 23.66
C GLU A 112 1.28 11.82 23.24
N SER A 113 1.97 12.20 22.15
CA SER A 113 3.05 11.41 21.56
C SER A 113 4.10 10.92 22.57
N GLY A 114 4.47 11.76 23.54
CA GLY A 114 5.41 11.37 24.60
C GLY A 114 4.91 10.22 25.48
N LYS A 115 3.61 10.19 25.81
CA LYS A 115 3.02 9.11 26.62
C LYS A 115 2.95 7.82 25.80
N MET A 116 2.49 7.89 24.55
CA MET A 116 2.43 6.74 23.64
C MET A 116 3.82 6.15 23.40
N ALA A 117 4.83 6.99 23.13
CA ALA A 117 6.20 6.55 22.94
C ALA A 117 6.83 5.94 24.20
N ASN A 118 6.46 6.40 25.40
CA ASN A 118 6.89 5.78 26.65
C ASN A 118 6.26 4.40 26.81
N PHE A 119 4.95 4.29 26.59
CA PHE A 119 4.24 3.03 26.65
C PHE A 119 4.89 1.99 25.72
N LEU A 120 5.06 2.32 24.44
CA LEU A 120 5.65 1.42 23.45
C LEU A 120 7.06 0.95 23.85
N ARG A 121 7.87 1.82 24.44
CA ARG A 121 9.23 1.46 24.89
C ARG A 121 9.23 0.46 26.05
N GLU A 122 8.24 0.57 26.93
CA GLU A 122 8.17 -0.20 28.16
C GLU A 122 7.43 -1.53 27.97
N HIS A 123 6.40 -1.53 27.11
CA HIS A 123 5.42 -2.61 27.05
C HIS A 123 5.36 -3.35 25.71
N GLU A 124 5.78 -2.75 24.58
CA GLU A 124 5.70 -3.41 23.27
C GLU A 124 7.01 -4.13 22.90
N PRO A 125 7.04 -5.49 22.88
CA PRO A 125 8.28 -6.24 22.66
C PRO A 125 8.90 -6.00 21.29
N VAL A 126 8.07 -6.02 20.23
CA VAL A 126 8.52 -5.81 18.84
C VAL A 126 9.17 -4.44 18.68
N PHE A 127 8.49 -3.40 19.18
CA PHE A 127 9.02 -2.04 19.12
C PHE A 127 10.33 -1.89 19.89
N LYS A 128 10.40 -2.48 21.10
CA LYS A 128 11.59 -2.46 21.94
C LYS A 128 12.77 -3.17 21.28
N GLU A 129 12.53 -4.30 20.63
CA GLU A 129 13.57 -5.06 19.93
C GLU A 129 14.11 -4.28 18.72
N ILE A 130 13.23 -3.80 17.83
CA ILE A 130 13.59 -3.00 16.65
C ILE A 130 14.43 -1.79 17.07
N ARG A 131 13.97 -1.06 18.11
CA ARG A 131 14.68 0.09 18.65
C ARG A 131 16.07 -0.26 19.19
N THR A 132 16.21 -1.42 19.82
CA THR A 132 17.48 -1.86 20.41
C THR A 132 18.47 -2.24 19.31
N LYS A 133 18.04 -3.02 18.31
CA LYS A 133 18.89 -3.45 17.20
C LYS A 133 19.29 -2.29 16.29
N MET A 134 18.36 -1.37 16.00
CA MET A 134 18.60 -0.20 15.15
C MET A 134 18.85 1.08 15.97
N SER A 135 19.57 0.99 17.10
CA SER A 135 19.73 2.10 18.05
C SER A 135 20.23 3.40 17.40
N THR A 136 21.24 3.33 16.53
CA THR A 136 21.80 4.49 15.81
C THR A 136 20.74 5.18 14.93
N PHE A 137 19.85 4.43 14.30
CA PHE A 137 18.76 4.97 13.50
C PHE A 137 17.77 5.77 14.36
N PHE A 138 17.34 5.20 15.50
CA PHE A 138 16.42 5.89 16.42
C PHE A 138 17.06 7.08 17.14
N ASP A 139 18.35 7.01 17.43
CA ASP A 139 19.10 8.15 17.99
C ASP A 139 19.16 9.32 17.00
N ASN A 140 19.33 9.03 15.70
CA ASN A 140 19.28 10.04 14.65
C ASN A 140 17.87 10.67 14.55
N ILE A 141 16.79 9.86 14.59
CA ILE A 141 15.40 10.38 14.64
C ILE A 141 15.26 11.36 15.81
N HIS A 142 15.68 10.95 17.01
CA HIS A 142 15.54 11.76 18.21
C HIS A 142 16.37 13.06 18.16
N ALA A 143 17.60 12.99 17.65
CA ALA A 143 18.47 14.15 17.47
C ALA A 143 17.86 15.16 16.49
N ILE A 144 17.24 14.67 15.41
CA ILE A 144 16.60 15.51 14.40
C ILE A 144 15.29 16.10 14.91
N GLN A 145 14.45 15.36 15.63
CA GLN A 145 13.26 15.91 16.28
C GLN A 145 13.59 17.07 17.23
N LYS A 146 14.66 16.93 18.03
CA LYS A 146 15.17 18.02 18.89
C LYS A 146 15.58 19.26 18.08
N LYS A 147 16.12 19.06 16.88
CA LYS A 147 16.49 20.16 15.97
C LYS A 147 15.25 20.81 15.36
N THR A 148 14.28 20.01 14.90
CA THR A 148 12.98 20.46 14.38
C THR A 148 12.24 21.35 15.38
N ASN A 149 12.27 20.99 16.67
CA ASN A 149 11.66 21.78 17.74
C ASN A 149 12.19 23.22 17.81
N LYS A 150 13.42 23.49 17.37
CA LYS A 150 13.98 24.85 17.33
C LYS A 150 13.25 25.73 16.31
N TYR A 151 12.85 25.16 15.17
CA TYR A 151 12.10 25.86 14.14
C TYR A 151 10.64 26.07 14.56
N VAL A 152 10.00 25.01 15.06
CA VAL A 152 8.59 25.03 15.49
C VAL A 152 8.36 25.97 16.67
N HIS A 153 9.22 25.93 17.69
CA HIS A 153 9.09 26.77 18.88
C HIS A 153 9.79 28.14 18.74
N LYS A 154 10.19 28.50 17.52
CA LYS A 154 10.79 29.81 17.23
C LYS A 154 12.00 30.14 18.11
N GLN A 155 12.89 29.16 18.32
CA GLN A 155 14.07 29.32 19.16
C GLN A 155 15.20 30.03 18.40
N GLY A 156 15.37 31.32 18.71
CA GLY A 156 16.41 32.18 18.13
C GLY A 156 15.97 32.86 16.84
N PHE A 157 16.53 34.05 16.55
CA PHE A 157 16.06 34.94 15.48
C PHE A 157 16.04 34.31 14.07
N PHE A 158 16.91 33.33 13.79
CA PHE A 158 16.94 32.66 12.47
C PHE A 158 15.67 31.86 12.16
N SER A 159 14.88 31.52 13.19
CA SER A 159 13.61 30.80 13.06
C SER A 159 12.38 31.71 12.85
N PHE A 160 12.58 33.04 12.79
CA PHE A 160 11.51 34.01 12.59
C PHE A 160 11.31 34.33 11.11
N TYR A 161 10.05 34.51 10.71
CA TYR A 161 9.68 34.96 9.36
C TYR A 161 10.22 36.35 9.02
N THR A 162 10.23 37.26 9.99
CA THR A 162 10.71 38.63 9.82
C THR A 162 12.19 38.68 9.44
N THR A 163 13.00 37.80 10.02
CA THR A 163 14.42 37.64 9.67
C THR A 163 14.60 37.13 8.24
N GLN A 164 13.66 36.33 7.72
CA GLN A 164 13.69 35.86 6.33
C GLN A 164 13.16 36.91 5.34
N ARG A 165 12.33 37.85 5.81
CA ARG A 165 11.66 38.87 5.00
C ARG A 165 12.46 40.16 4.86
N LEU A 166 13.12 40.61 5.93
CA LEU A 166 13.90 41.85 5.96
C LEU A 166 15.30 41.60 5.36
N SER A 167 15.36 41.49 4.03
CA SER A 167 16.62 41.25 3.30
C SER A 167 17.33 42.57 3.01
N TRP A 168 18.51 42.76 3.60
CA TRP A 168 19.45 43.84 3.27
C TRP A 168 20.78 43.20 2.84
N SER A 169 20.86 42.77 1.57
CA SER A 169 22.10 42.50 0.83
C SER A 169 23.31 41.99 1.65
N ASP A 170 23.15 40.90 2.40
CA ASP A 170 24.20 40.36 3.28
C ASP A 170 24.42 38.86 3.01
N HIS A 171 25.70 38.47 2.85
CA HIS A 171 26.14 37.07 2.67
C HIS A 171 25.71 36.16 3.85
N ARG A 172 25.39 36.74 5.02
CA ARG A 172 24.82 36.02 6.16
C ARG A 172 23.42 35.46 5.89
N GLU A 173 22.66 36.06 4.98
CA GLU A 173 21.29 35.65 4.63
C GLU A 173 21.26 34.38 3.79
N GLU A 174 22.13 34.29 2.78
CA GLU A 174 22.27 33.10 1.95
C GLU A 174 22.67 31.89 2.80
N LYS A 175 23.58 32.10 3.77
CA LYS A 175 23.98 31.06 4.73
C LYS A 175 22.82 30.58 5.60
N ILE A 176 21.93 31.47 6.04
CA ILE A 176 20.74 31.10 6.84
C ILE A 176 19.72 30.37 5.97
N TYR A 177 19.44 30.87 4.77
CA TYR A 177 18.53 30.24 3.82
C TYR A 177 19.00 28.82 3.47
N ASN A 178 20.25 28.66 3.05
CA ASN A 178 20.83 27.35 2.71
C ASN A 178 20.84 26.41 3.91
N LYS A 179 21.05 26.94 5.13
CA LYS A 179 20.94 26.14 6.35
C LYS A 179 19.51 25.66 6.59
N ILE A 180 18.50 26.50 6.40
CA ILE A 180 17.09 26.09 6.57
C ILE A 180 16.72 25.03 5.54
N VAL A 181 17.12 25.20 4.27
CA VAL A 181 16.91 24.20 3.22
C VAL A 181 17.58 22.87 3.57
N ALA A 182 18.86 22.89 3.94
CA ALA A 182 19.59 21.68 4.30
C ALA A 182 19.01 21.00 5.56
N ASP A 183 18.59 21.80 6.55
CA ASP A 183 17.97 21.30 7.76
C ASP A 183 16.60 20.67 7.47
N PHE A 184 15.81 21.29 6.59
CA PHE A 184 14.52 20.77 6.17
C PHE A 184 14.67 19.48 5.38
N GLU A 185 15.53 19.45 4.36
CA GLU A 185 15.79 18.25 3.56
C GLU A 185 16.27 17.07 4.44
N LYS A 186 17.15 17.35 5.41
CA LYS A 186 17.60 16.34 6.37
C LYS A 186 16.45 15.82 7.24
N THR A 187 15.60 16.72 7.76
CA THR A 187 14.45 16.32 8.57
C THR A 187 13.42 15.55 7.73
N LEU A 188 13.20 15.94 6.48
CA LEU A 188 12.30 15.28 5.54
C LEU A 188 12.73 13.82 5.32
N LYS A 189 14.00 13.60 4.97
CA LYS A 189 14.56 12.25 4.80
C LYS A 189 14.38 11.38 6.05
N VAL A 190 14.64 11.96 7.23
CA VAL A 190 14.49 11.24 8.50
C VAL A 190 13.02 10.95 8.82
N ALA A 191 12.09 11.84 8.50
CA ALA A 191 10.67 11.60 8.69
C ALA A 191 10.16 10.47 7.79
N ILE A 192 10.54 10.47 6.50
CA ILE A 192 10.23 9.37 5.55
C ILE A 192 10.74 8.04 6.10
N GLY A 193 12.03 7.96 6.47
CA GLY A 193 12.61 6.75 7.04
C GLY A 193 11.94 6.32 8.35
N ALA A 194 11.62 7.25 9.24
CA ALA A 194 10.96 6.95 10.52
C ALA A 194 9.57 6.34 10.31
N VAL A 195 8.73 6.94 9.46
CA VAL A 195 7.40 6.43 9.12
C VAL A 195 7.52 5.02 8.52
N ALA A 196 8.45 4.83 7.58
CA ALA A 196 8.69 3.54 6.96
C ALA A 196 9.11 2.46 7.96
N VAL A 197 10.01 2.77 8.91
CA VAL A 197 10.45 1.81 9.95
C VAL A 197 9.37 1.55 10.99
N TYR A 198 8.55 2.53 11.34
CA TYR A 198 7.41 2.28 12.23
C TYR A 198 6.40 1.34 11.59
N ARG A 199 6.19 1.41 10.27
CA ARG A 199 5.36 0.43 9.55
C ARG A 199 5.89 -1.00 9.73
N LEU A 200 7.20 -1.17 9.67
CA LEU A 200 7.88 -2.46 9.85
C LEU A 200 7.75 -3.07 11.25
N ALA A 201 7.30 -2.29 12.25
CA ALA A 201 6.99 -2.82 13.56
C ALA A 201 5.58 -3.46 13.63
N ILE A 202 4.73 -3.21 12.63
CA ILE A 202 3.43 -3.88 12.48
C ILE A 202 3.53 -5.01 11.46
N ASP A 203 4.18 -4.72 10.32
CA ASP A 203 4.20 -5.61 9.17
C ASP A 203 5.60 -5.64 8.53
N PRO A 204 6.32 -6.78 8.59
CA PRO A 204 7.65 -6.93 8.02
C PRO A 204 7.64 -7.15 6.49
N LEU A 205 6.47 -7.39 5.88
CA LEU A 205 6.32 -7.72 4.45
C LEU A 205 7.03 -6.75 3.50
N PRO A 206 7.03 -5.41 3.70
CA PRO A 206 7.69 -4.50 2.77
C PRO A 206 9.20 -4.73 2.61
N ILE A 207 9.88 -5.32 3.62
CA ILE A 207 11.29 -5.73 3.52
C ILE A 207 11.41 -7.20 3.11
N ILE A 208 10.52 -8.07 3.57
CA ILE A 208 10.55 -9.50 3.25
C ILE A 208 10.36 -9.74 1.76
N LEU A 209 9.40 -9.05 1.14
CA LEU A 209 9.07 -9.21 -0.27
C LEU A 209 10.14 -8.63 -1.21
N MET A 210 11.13 -7.90 -0.67
CA MET A 210 12.33 -7.52 -1.44
C MET A 210 13.24 -8.73 -1.74
N ASP A 211 13.17 -9.79 -0.93
CA ASP A 211 13.92 -11.02 -1.15
C ASP A 211 13.18 -11.92 -2.15
N ALA A 212 13.74 -12.08 -3.34
CA ALA A 212 13.14 -12.88 -4.40
C ALA A 212 12.86 -14.33 -3.99
N GLU A 213 13.67 -14.94 -3.10
CA GLU A 213 13.41 -16.30 -2.63
C GLU A 213 12.15 -16.34 -1.76
N LEU A 214 11.99 -15.36 -0.87
CA LEU A 214 10.81 -15.27 0.01
C LEU A 214 9.55 -14.89 -0.79
N MET A 215 9.70 -14.00 -1.77
CA MET A 215 8.61 -13.60 -2.67
C MET A 215 8.09 -14.77 -3.51
N THR A 216 8.96 -15.70 -3.95
CA THR A 216 8.50 -16.91 -4.67
C THR A 216 7.81 -17.94 -3.77
N ARG A 217 7.71 -17.68 -2.48
CA ARG A 217 7.04 -18.53 -1.48
C ARG A 217 5.83 -17.84 -0.85
N SER A 218 5.59 -16.57 -1.15
CA SER A 218 4.46 -15.81 -0.64
C SER A 218 3.20 -16.02 -1.46
N GLY A 219 2.04 -15.90 -0.82
CA GLY A 219 0.77 -15.76 -1.53
C GLY A 219 0.59 -14.37 -2.14
N ASP A 220 -0.57 -14.14 -2.73
CA ASP A 220 -0.99 -12.82 -3.21
C ASP A 220 -1.23 -11.89 -2.00
N PHE A 221 -0.29 -10.96 -1.78
CA PHE A 221 -0.36 -9.98 -0.72
C PHE A 221 -0.70 -8.61 -1.29
N MET A 222 -1.53 -7.86 -0.55
CA MET A 222 -1.81 -6.46 -0.84
C MET A 222 -0.57 -5.55 -0.70
N THR A 223 0.47 -6.02 -0.01
CA THR A 223 1.66 -5.25 0.35
C THR A 223 2.69 -5.25 -0.76
N GLU A 224 3.05 -4.07 -1.27
CA GLU A 224 4.19 -3.93 -2.17
C GLU A 224 5.52 -3.86 -1.38
N PRO A 225 6.63 -4.42 -1.93
CA PRO A 225 7.94 -4.25 -1.33
C PRO A 225 8.43 -2.81 -1.44
N TYR A 226 9.26 -2.38 -0.48
CA TYR A 226 10.04 -1.17 -0.66
C TYR A 226 11.06 -1.35 -1.79
N SER A 227 11.25 -0.30 -2.59
CA SER A 227 12.36 -0.27 -3.55
C SER A 227 13.72 -0.24 -2.85
N LYS A 228 14.74 -0.78 -3.52
CA LYS A 228 16.10 -0.79 -2.98
C LYS A 228 16.65 0.62 -2.81
N GLU A 229 16.35 1.51 -3.76
CA GLU A 229 16.72 2.91 -3.77
C GLU A 229 16.10 3.65 -2.58
N PHE A 230 14.82 3.41 -2.30
CA PHE A 230 14.14 3.96 -1.13
C PHE A 230 14.81 3.51 0.18
N VAL A 231 15.07 2.21 0.31
CA VAL A 231 15.72 1.67 1.50
C VAL A 231 17.10 2.30 1.72
N ASP A 232 17.95 2.34 0.69
CA ASP A 232 19.30 2.91 0.80
C ASP A 232 19.27 4.39 1.18
N LYS A 233 18.33 5.15 0.61
CA LYS A 233 18.20 6.59 0.80
C LYS A 233 17.66 7.00 2.17
N TYR A 234 16.67 6.28 2.72
CA TYR A 234 15.92 6.74 3.90
C TYR A 234 16.15 5.93 5.17
N ILE A 235 16.49 4.65 5.03
CA ILE A 235 16.68 3.75 6.17
C ILE A 235 18.16 3.38 6.30
N GLY A 236 18.83 3.12 5.18
CA GLY A 236 20.21 2.61 5.11
C GLY A 236 20.26 1.09 5.16
N LEU A 237 21.01 0.49 4.22
CA LEU A 237 21.14 -0.96 4.11
C LEU A 237 21.67 -1.61 5.40
N GLU A 238 22.60 -0.94 6.09
CA GLU A 238 23.13 -1.40 7.39
C GLU A 238 22.03 -1.55 8.45
N ASN A 239 21.07 -0.62 8.48
CA ASN A 239 19.98 -0.64 9.44
C ASN A 239 18.97 -1.74 9.08
N ILE A 240 18.77 -2.02 7.78
CA ILE A 240 17.94 -3.15 7.35
C ILE A 240 18.59 -4.48 7.71
N GLU A 241 19.90 -4.64 7.59
CA GLU A 241 20.56 -5.89 8.03
C GLU A 241 20.44 -6.11 9.55
N LEU A 242 20.35 -5.03 10.34
CA LEU A 242 20.03 -5.11 11.77
C LEU A 242 18.54 -5.44 11.99
N TYR A 243 17.63 -4.83 11.23
CA TYR A 243 16.19 -5.10 11.29
C TYR A 243 15.88 -6.56 10.96
N LYS A 244 16.55 -7.13 9.94
CA LYS A 244 16.41 -8.53 9.54
C LYS A 244 16.73 -9.49 10.68
N GLN A 245 17.45 -9.07 11.72
CA GLN A 245 17.75 -9.95 12.85
C GLN A 245 16.64 -9.95 13.92
N THR A 246 15.57 -9.16 13.76
CA THR A 246 14.44 -9.10 14.71
C THR A 246 13.61 -10.37 14.66
N GLU A 247 12.93 -10.70 15.77
CA GLU A 247 12.05 -11.86 15.88
C GLU A 247 10.90 -11.76 14.86
N ILE A 248 10.24 -10.58 14.76
CA ILE A 248 9.16 -10.36 13.78
C ILE A 248 9.59 -10.66 12.33
N TYR A 249 10.82 -10.31 11.94
CA TYR A 249 11.33 -10.63 10.60
C TYR A 249 11.66 -12.11 10.45
N GLN A 250 12.34 -12.70 11.44
CA GLN A 250 12.75 -14.11 11.39
C GLN A 250 11.54 -15.04 11.40
N ASP A 251 10.52 -14.75 12.20
CA ASP A 251 9.28 -15.55 12.26
C ASP A 251 8.59 -15.62 10.90
N TYR A 252 8.40 -14.47 10.25
CA TYR A 252 7.82 -14.43 8.90
C TYR A 252 8.72 -15.10 7.86
N LYS A 253 10.04 -14.90 7.96
CA LYS A 253 10.99 -15.56 7.07
C LYS A 253 10.91 -17.08 7.22
N GLU A 254 10.90 -17.60 8.44
CA GLU A 254 10.78 -19.03 8.72
C GLU A 254 9.44 -19.58 8.22
N TRP A 255 8.35 -18.86 8.47
CA TRP A 255 7.03 -19.21 7.96
C TRP A 255 7.01 -19.29 6.42
N LEU A 256 7.55 -18.28 5.71
CA LEU A 256 7.63 -18.30 4.24
C LEU A 256 8.57 -19.40 3.73
N MET A 257 9.72 -19.61 4.37
CA MET A 257 10.65 -20.67 4.01
C MET A 257 10.05 -22.07 4.20
N SER A 258 9.07 -22.22 5.09
CA SER A 258 8.30 -23.45 5.25
C SER A 258 7.25 -23.67 4.15
N GLN A 259 6.88 -22.63 3.41
CA GLN A 259 5.98 -22.75 2.27
C GLN A 259 6.71 -23.34 1.05
N GLU A 260 5.95 -24.02 0.21
CA GLU A 260 6.46 -24.55 -1.05
C GLU A 260 6.87 -23.41 -1.99
N LYS A 261 8.04 -23.55 -2.62
CA LYS A 261 8.51 -22.60 -3.63
C LYS A 261 7.69 -22.72 -4.90
N GLN A 262 7.11 -21.63 -5.34
CA GLN A 262 6.34 -21.57 -6.58
C GLN A 262 7.28 -21.67 -7.78
N ASN A 263 6.87 -22.45 -8.77
CA ASN A 263 7.43 -22.38 -10.11
C ASN A 263 6.93 -21.10 -10.81
N GLU A 264 7.62 -20.72 -11.88
CA GLU A 264 7.34 -19.47 -12.61
C GLU A 264 5.88 -19.38 -13.10
N ALA A 265 5.30 -20.50 -13.54
CA ALA A 265 3.94 -20.52 -14.06
C ALA A 265 2.91 -20.24 -12.96
N VAL A 266 3.03 -20.90 -11.81
CA VAL A 266 2.15 -20.68 -10.65
C VAL A 266 2.36 -19.30 -10.04
N TYR A 267 3.61 -18.83 -9.94
CA TYR A 267 3.94 -17.49 -9.48
C TYR A 267 3.23 -16.41 -10.32
N ASN A 268 3.27 -16.54 -11.65
CA ASN A 268 2.61 -15.59 -12.55
C ASN A 268 1.09 -15.58 -12.41
N ILE A 269 0.48 -16.70 -12.04
CA ILE A 269 -0.96 -16.77 -11.81
C ILE A 269 -1.32 -16.07 -10.51
N ILE A 270 -0.61 -16.39 -9.41
CA ILE A 270 -0.91 -15.86 -8.07
C ILE A 270 -0.66 -14.35 -8.02
N HIS A 271 0.49 -13.88 -8.52
CA HIS A 271 0.92 -12.49 -8.32
C HIS A 271 0.54 -11.56 -9.47
N TRP A 272 0.31 -12.10 -10.66
CA TRP A 272 0.06 -11.28 -11.87
C TRP A 272 -1.20 -11.67 -12.62
N GLN A 273 -1.92 -12.71 -12.20
CA GLN A 273 -3.13 -13.22 -12.86
C GLN A 273 -2.91 -13.57 -14.34
N ILE A 274 -1.67 -13.98 -14.69
CA ILE A 274 -1.28 -14.37 -16.05
C ILE A 274 -1.22 -15.89 -16.16
N ILE A 275 -1.96 -16.45 -17.10
CA ILE A 275 -2.03 -17.90 -17.38
C ILE A 275 -1.47 -18.18 -18.76
N ASP A 276 -0.29 -18.82 -18.84
CA ASP A 276 0.29 -19.28 -20.11
C ASP A 276 -0.09 -20.75 -20.37
N ARG A 277 -0.85 -20.99 -21.43
CA ARG A 277 -1.27 -22.34 -21.82
C ARG A 277 -0.11 -23.29 -22.08
N ASN A 278 1.02 -22.76 -22.55
CA ASN A 278 2.20 -23.56 -22.88
C ASN A 278 2.89 -24.12 -21.63
N LYS A 279 2.58 -23.60 -20.44
CA LYS A 279 3.13 -24.05 -19.15
C LYS A 279 2.16 -24.94 -18.35
N ILE A 280 1.18 -25.57 -18.99
CA ILE A 280 0.16 -26.40 -18.31
C ILE A 280 0.77 -27.49 -17.41
N ASN A 281 1.85 -28.14 -17.83
CA ASN A 281 2.47 -29.19 -17.00
C ASN A 281 3.03 -28.62 -15.69
N ASP A 282 3.62 -27.42 -15.74
CA ASP A 282 4.15 -26.73 -14.55
C ASP A 282 3.01 -26.25 -13.65
N ILE A 283 1.92 -25.74 -14.25
CA ILE A 283 0.72 -25.33 -13.51
C ILE A 283 0.10 -26.54 -12.78
N LEU A 284 -0.07 -27.67 -13.48
CA LEU A 284 -0.64 -28.89 -12.91
C LEU A 284 0.25 -29.49 -11.81
N ALA A 285 1.57 -29.38 -11.93
CA ALA A 285 2.50 -29.86 -10.92
C ALA A 285 2.35 -29.15 -9.56
N GLN A 286 1.84 -27.91 -9.55
CA GLN A 286 1.66 -27.09 -8.34
C GLN A 286 0.25 -26.48 -8.22
N ILE A 287 -0.75 -27.13 -8.83
CA ILE A 287 -2.14 -26.64 -8.85
C ILE A 287 -2.75 -26.52 -7.44
N HIS A 288 -2.23 -27.27 -6.46
CA HIS A 288 -2.68 -27.19 -5.08
C HIS A 288 -2.36 -25.85 -4.40
N LEU A 289 -1.38 -25.09 -4.92
CA LEU A 289 -1.03 -23.76 -4.45
C LEU A 289 -2.01 -22.68 -4.95
N LEU A 290 -2.71 -22.94 -6.05
CA LEU A 290 -3.67 -22.01 -6.62
C LEU A 290 -4.95 -21.93 -5.79
N SER A 291 -5.52 -20.73 -5.66
CA SER A 291 -6.81 -20.52 -5.04
C SER A 291 -7.95 -21.16 -5.86
N PHE A 292 -9.14 -21.24 -5.28
CA PHE A 292 -10.31 -21.72 -6.02
C PHE A 292 -10.60 -20.87 -7.27
N THR A 293 -10.49 -19.55 -7.15
CA THR A 293 -10.66 -18.58 -8.23
C THR A 293 -9.62 -18.79 -9.33
N ASP A 294 -8.34 -18.96 -8.97
CA ASP A 294 -7.26 -19.22 -9.93
C ASP A 294 -7.50 -20.51 -10.71
N ARG A 295 -7.95 -21.58 -10.03
CA ARG A 295 -8.24 -22.87 -10.67
C ARG A 295 -9.39 -22.77 -11.67
N ILE A 296 -10.42 -21.97 -11.36
CA ILE A 296 -11.50 -21.67 -12.32
C ILE A 296 -10.92 -20.96 -13.55
N ALA A 297 -10.12 -19.91 -13.34
CA ALA A 297 -9.52 -19.14 -14.42
C ALA A 297 -8.64 -20.02 -15.33
N VAL A 298 -7.80 -20.86 -14.73
CA VAL A 298 -6.97 -21.84 -15.45
C VAL A 298 -7.83 -22.79 -16.28
N ALA A 299 -8.87 -23.40 -15.69
CA ALA A 299 -9.74 -24.32 -16.40
C ALA A 299 -10.43 -23.66 -17.61
N ILE A 300 -10.91 -22.43 -17.45
CA ILE A 300 -11.57 -21.67 -18.53
C ILE A 300 -10.57 -21.32 -19.62
N ILE A 301 -9.43 -20.71 -19.28
CA ILE A 301 -8.43 -20.29 -20.27
C ILE A 301 -7.89 -21.49 -21.05
N MET A 302 -7.67 -22.62 -20.39
CA MET A 302 -7.19 -23.85 -21.03
C MET A 302 -8.23 -24.51 -21.95
N SER A 303 -9.51 -24.16 -21.84
CA SER A 303 -10.58 -24.77 -22.64
C SER A 303 -10.58 -24.36 -24.12
N SER A 304 -10.00 -23.18 -24.44
CA SER A 304 -9.94 -22.69 -25.81
C SER A 304 -8.81 -21.68 -26.01
N ILE A 305 -8.13 -21.77 -27.16
CA ILE A 305 -7.13 -20.79 -27.63
C ILE A 305 -7.74 -19.42 -27.98
N LYS A 306 -9.07 -19.33 -28.08
CA LYS A 306 -9.77 -18.10 -28.45
C LYS A 306 -9.88 -17.11 -27.29
N ILE A 307 -9.56 -17.51 -26.07
CA ILE A 307 -9.83 -16.74 -24.83
C ILE A 307 -8.62 -15.88 -24.46
N PRO A 308 -8.60 -14.57 -24.73
CA PRO A 308 -7.55 -13.70 -24.23
C PRO A 308 -7.70 -13.42 -22.73
N GLN A 309 -8.95 -13.28 -22.24
CA GLN A 309 -9.25 -12.73 -20.91
C GLN A 309 -10.46 -13.39 -20.24
N VAL A 310 -10.41 -13.49 -18.92
CA VAL A 310 -11.50 -14.01 -18.07
C VAL A 310 -11.69 -13.09 -16.87
N TYR A 311 -12.95 -12.83 -16.52
CA TYR A 311 -13.36 -11.97 -15.41
C TYR A 311 -14.25 -12.76 -14.44
N ILE A 312 -13.67 -13.23 -13.34
CA ILE A 312 -14.40 -14.00 -12.32
C ILE A 312 -15.10 -13.04 -11.36
N ALA A 313 -16.40 -13.28 -11.13
CA ALA A 313 -17.29 -12.40 -10.36
C ALA A 313 -17.31 -10.94 -10.85
N GLY A 314 -16.86 -10.70 -12.09
CA GLY A 314 -16.68 -9.36 -12.63
C GLY A 314 -15.54 -8.53 -12.02
N CYS A 315 -14.73 -9.10 -11.11
CA CYS A 315 -13.70 -8.37 -10.35
C CYS A 315 -12.29 -8.92 -10.54
N PHE A 316 -12.11 -10.23 -10.57
CA PHE A 316 -10.80 -10.85 -10.75
C PHE A 316 -10.52 -11.04 -12.23
N HIS A 317 -9.49 -10.37 -12.73
CA HIS A 317 -9.17 -10.32 -14.16
C HIS A 317 -7.93 -11.17 -14.44
N TYR A 318 -8.10 -12.21 -15.26
CA TYR A 318 -7.04 -13.09 -15.70
C TYR A 318 -6.78 -12.91 -17.19
N CYS A 319 -5.50 -12.87 -17.56
CA CYS A 319 -5.05 -12.78 -18.96
C CYS A 319 -4.34 -14.06 -19.37
N SER A 320 -4.39 -14.35 -20.67
CA SER A 320 -3.58 -15.41 -21.29
C SER A 320 -2.46 -14.85 -22.17
N GLU A 321 -1.65 -15.73 -22.75
CA GLU A 321 -0.65 -15.38 -23.76
C GLU A 321 -1.25 -14.82 -25.08
N VAL A 322 -2.57 -14.96 -25.26
CA VAL A 322 -3.30 -14.45 -26.42
C VAL A 322 -3.74 -13.01 -26.18
N LYS A 323 -3.39 -12.11 -27.12
CA LYS A 323 -3.76 -10.69 -27.01
C LYS A 323 -5.24 -10.47 -27.33
N PRO A 324 -5.95 -9.64 -26.53
CA PRO A 324 -7.31 -9.20 -26.86
C PRO A 324 -7.32 -8.33 -28.13
N LEU A 325 -8.47 -8.25 -28.79
CA LEU A 325 -8.66 -7.44 -30.01
C LEU A 325 -8.80 -5.94 -29.73
N HIS A 326 -8.89 -5.55 -28.47
CA HIS A 326 -8.93 -4.17 -28.02
C HIS A 326 -7.99 -3.93 -26.84
N SER A 327 -7.72 -2.67 -26.52
CA SER A 327 -6.75 -2.27 -25.48
C SER A 327 -7.40 -1.77 -24.20
N ASP A 328 -8.70 -1.52 -24.20
CA ASP A 328 -9.42 -1.08 -23.02
C ASP A 328 -9.77 -2.25 -22.10
N MET A 329 -9.58 -2.05 -20.79
CA MET A 329 -9.95 -2.99 -19.75
C MET A 329 -11.17 -2.44 -19.01
N VAL A 330 -12.21 -3.25 -18.85
CA VAL A 330 -13.37 -2.88 -18.03
C VAL A 330 -13.64 -3.97 -17.01
N ILE A 331 -13.59 -3.59 -15.74
CA ILE A 331 -13.85 -4.47 -14.60
C ILE A 331 -15.10 -3.93 -13.88
N GLY A 332 -15.95 -4.84 -13.41
CA GLY A 332 -17.15 -4.53 -12.65
C GLY A 332 -18.34 -5.39 -13.07
N GLU A 333 -18.93 -6.07 -12.09
CA GLU A 333 -20.10 -6.90 -12.31
C GLU A 333 -21.27 -6.11 -12.93
N THR A 334 -21.48 -4.87 -12.50
CA THR A 334 -22.54 -3.98 -13.01
C THR A 334 -22.39 -3.70 -14.49
N TYR A 335 -21.17 -3.46 -14.97
CA TYR A 335 -20.91 -3.22 -16.39
C TYR A 335 -21.31 -4.43 -17.24
N TYR A 336 -20.87 -5.62 -16.85
CA TYR A 336 -21.18 -6.83 -17.60
C TYR A 336 -22.65 -7.23 -17.49
N ASN A 337 -23.27 -7.03 -16.33
CA ASN A 337 -24.71 -7.22 -16.15
C ASN A 337 -25.52 -6.26 -17.04
N ASP A 338 -25.17 -4.97 -17.10
CA ASP A 338 -25.85 -4.00 -17.96
C ASP A 338 -25.68 -4.32 -19.44
N LEU A 339 -24.48 -4.74 -19.85
CA LEU A 339 -24.20 -5.18 -21.21
C LEU A 339 -25.05 -6.39 -21.60
N LEU A 340 -25.07 -7.40 -20.73
CA LEU A 340 -25.71 -8.69 -21.00
C LEU A 340 -27.19 -8.74 -20.62
N SER A 341 -27.72 -7.75 -19.88
CA SER A 341 -29.16 -7.63 -19.60
C SER A 341 -30.00 -7.43 -20.87
N LYS A 342 -29.36 -6.92 -21.93
CA LYS A 342 -29.97 -6.64 -23.24
C LYS A 342 -30.13 -7.90 -24.10
N THR A 343 -29.69 -9.06 -23.61
CA THR A 343 -29.74 -10.31 -24.36
C THR A 343 -29.98 -11.50 -23.44
N GLU A 344 -30.74 -12.48 -23.91
CA GLU A 344 -30.89 -13.77 -23.24
C GLU A 344 -29.75 -14.73 -23.58
N LYS A 345 -28.87 -14.37 -24.53
CA LYS A 345 -27.75 -15.22 -24.93
C LYS A 345 -26.66 -15.23 -23.85
N TYR A 346 -26.18 -16.43 -23.53
CA TYR A 346 -25.07 -16.63 -22.59
C TYR A 346 -23.72 -16.67 -23.29
N PHE A 347 -23.69 -17.02 -24.58
CA PHE A 347 -22.46 -17.21 -25.33
C PHE A 347 -22.45 -16.37 -26.61
N ASN A 348 -21.24 -16.01 -27.03
CA ASN A 348 -20.96 -15.33 -28.30
C ASN A 348 -21.74 -14.03 -28.49
N VAL A 349 -21.91 -13.24 -27.43
CA VAL A 349 -22.51 -11.91 -27.54
C VAL A 349 -21.47 -10.98 -28.15
N PRO A 350 -21.77 -10.26 -29.26
CA PRO A 350 -20.82 -9.33 -29.85
C PRO A 350 -20.32 -8.30 -28.84
N PHE A 351 -19.02 -8.10 -28.84
CA PHE A 351 -18.32 -7.21 -27.90
C PHE A 351 -17.39 -6.25 -28.66
N LYS A 352 -16.55 -5.53 -27.92
CA LYS A 352 -15.68 -4.48 -28.44
C LYS A 352 -14.64 -5.02 -29.40
N GLY A 353 -14.23 -4.20 -30.37
CA GLY A 353 -13.13 -4.55 -31.28
C GLY A 353 -13.39 -5.77 -32.17
N GLY A 354 -14.64 -6.25 -32.29
CA GLY A 354 -14.97 -7.48 -33.00
C GLY A 354 -14.80 -8.76 -32.17
N ALA A 355 -14.46 -8.64 -30.88
CA ALA A 355 -14.46 -9.74 -29.93
C ALA A 355 -15.89 -10.16 -29.56
N TYR A 356 -15.99 -11.22 -28.77
CA TYR A 356 -17.22 -11.72 -28.20
C TYR A 356 -17.08 -11.84 -26.68
N ILE A 357 -18.21 -11.73 -25.98
CA ILE A 357 -18.29 -11.98 -24.55
C ILE A 357 -19.29 -13.11 -24.29
N SER A 358 -18.92 -14.01 -23.39
CA SER A 358 -19.76 -15.10 -22.90
C SER A 358 -19.80 -15.07 -21.38
N ARG A 359 -20.80 -15.74 -20.77
CA ARG A 359 -20.91 -15.89 -19.32
C ARG A 359 -21.29 -17.30 -18.92
N ILE A 360 -20.68 -17.77 -17.85
CA ILE A 360 -21.08 -18.99 -17.13
C ILE A 360 -21.35 -18.62 -15.67
N LYS A 361 -22.16 -19.43 -14.98
CA LYS A 361 -22.55 -19.18 -13.60
C LYS A 361 -21.93 -20.23 -12.69
N ILE A 362 -21.21 -19.79 -11.66
CA ILE A 362 -20.54 -20.61 -10.65
C ILE A 362 -20.78 -19.94 -9.29
N ASN A 363 -21.24 -20.71 -8.31
CA ASN A 363 -21.62 -20.29 -6.96
C ASN A 363 -22.46 -19.00 -6.95
N ASN A 364 -23.56 -19.00 -7.68
CA ASN A 364 -24.44 -17.85 -7.86
C ASN A 364 -23.82 -16.58 -8.48
N GLN A 365 -22.54 -16.59 -8.85
CA GLN A 365 -21.84 -15.47 -9.48
C GLN A 365 -21.58 -15.76 -10.95
N PHE A 366 -21.63 -14.71 -11.78
CA PHE A 366 -21.26 -14.82 -13.17
C PHE A 366 -19.75 -14.67 -13.34
N THR A 367 -19.19 -15.58 -14.13
CA THR A 367 -17.85 -15.44 -14.71
C THR A 367 -18.01 -15.05 -16.17
N TYR A 368 -17.33 -13.98 -16.58
CA TYR A 368 -17.37 -13.44 -17.94
C TYR A 368 -16.11 -13.83 -18.69
N ILE A 369 -16.27 -14.23 -19.95
CA ILE A 369 -15.22 -14.83 -20.77
C ILE A 369 -15.18 -14.06 -22.08
N GLU A 370 -14.09 -13.33 -22.30
CA GLU A 370 -13.84 -12.69 -23.59
C GLU A 370 -13.25 -13.71 -24.57
N SER A 371 -13.64 -13.62 -25.84
CA SER A 371 -13.06 -14.42 -26.90
C SER A 371 -12.83 -13.62 -28.18
N ASN A 372 -11.72 -13.89 -28.85
CA ASN A 372 -11.36 -13.27 -30.13
C ASN A 372 -12.16 -13.83 -31.31
N ASP A 373 -12.86 -14.94 -31.12
CA ASP A 373 -13.74 -15.58 -32.10
C ASP A 373 -14.90 -16.28 -31.37
N MET A 374 -15.96 -16.63 -32.09
CA MET A 374 -17.11 -17.34 -31.52
C MET A 374 -16.70 -18.74 -31.05
N PHE A 375 -17.18 -19.12 -29.87
CA PHE A 375 -17.13 -20.50 -29.40
C PHE A 375 -18.05 -21.39 -30.24
N ASP A 376 -17.56 -22.55 -30.62
CA ASP A 376 -18.40 -23.61 -31.18
C ASP A 376 -19.15 -24.38 -30.09
N GLU A 377 -20.06 -25.27 -30.48
CA GLU A 377 -20.85 -26.04 -29.52
C GLU A 377 -20.00 -26.94 -28.62
N SER A 378 -18.85 -27.42 -29.10
CA SER A 378 -17.96 -28.27 -28.30
C SER A 378 -17.28 -27.47 -27.20
N GLU A 379 -16.80 -26.27 -27.52
CA GLU A 379 -16.21 -25.33 -26.56
C GLU A 379 -17.26 -24.88 -25.53
N ILE A 380 -18.47 -24.54 -25.98
CA ILE A 380 -19.59 -24.18 -25.08
C ILE A 380 -19.93 -25.34 -24.13
N ARG A 381 -19.94 -26.59 -24.61
CA ARG A 381 -20.16 -27.77 -23.75
C ARG A 381 -19.06 -27.91 -22.69
N VAL A 382 -17.80 -27.67 -23.05
CA VAL A 382 -16.67 -27.71 -22.10
C VAL A 382 -16.82 -26.62 -21.03
N LEU A 383 -17.13 -25.38 -21.43
CA LEU A 383 -17.32 -24.26 -20.49
C LEU A 383 -18.48 -24.52 -19.50
N ASN A 384 -19.60 -25.07 -19.98
CA ASN A 384 -20.70 -25.46 -19.11
C ASN A 384 -20.31 -26.61 -18.16
N ASN A 385 -19.55 -27.60 -18.63
CA ASN A 385 -19.07 -28.69 -17.79
C ASN A 385 -18.08 -28.20 -16.71
N ILE A 386 -17.23 -27.23 -17.04
CA ILE A 386 -16.37 -26.55 -16.05
C ILE A 386 -17.26 -25.92 -14.98
N ALA A 387 -18.26 -25.13 -15.37
CA ALA A 387 -19.17 -24.47 -14.44
C ALA A 387 -19.85 -25.47 -13.49
N GLU A 388 -20.42 -26.55 -14.03
CA GLU A 388 -21.07 -27.60 -13.25
C GLU A 388 -20.11 -28.32 -12.29
N THR A 389 -18.87 -28.55 -12.70
CA THR A 389 -17.87 -29.25 -11.89
C THR A 389 -17.48 -28.40 -10.69
N PHE A 390 -17.18 -27.12 -10.91
CA PHE A 390 -16.80 -26.19 -9.85
C PHE A 390 -17.99 -25.87 -8.92
N GLU A 391 -19.22 -25.79 -9.45
CA GLU A 391 -20.44 -25.65 -8.64
C GLU A 391 -20.59 -26.81 -7.65
N LYS A 392 -20.45 -28.05 -8.13
CA LYS A 392 -20.57 -29.26 -7.30
C LYS A 392 -19.51 -29.31 -6.21
N GLU A 393 -18.27 -28.94 -6.55
CA GLU A 393 -17.16 -28.93 -5.58
C GLU A 393 -17.38 -27.83 -4.52
N CYS A 394 -17.87 -26.65 -4.91
CA CYS A 394 -18.20 -25.58 -3.98
C CYS A 394 -19.28 -26.01 -2.97
N ILE A 395 -20.39 -26.57 -3.44
CA ILE A 395 -21.48 -27.09 -2.59
C ILE A 395 -20.98 -28.18 -1.64
N LYS A 396 -20.06 -29.03 -2.11
CA LYS A 396 -19.47 -30.09 -1.29
C LYS A 396 -18.63 -29.50 -0.14
N GLN A 397 -17.74 -28.56 -0.45
CA GLN A 397 -16.89 -27.92 0.56
C GLN A 397 -17.71 -27.14 1.59
N GLU A 398 -18.74 -26.40 1.17
CA GLU A 398 -19.64 -25.70 2.09
C GLU A 398 -20.31 -26.65 3.09
N LYS A 399 -20.78 -27.82 2.62
CA LYS A 399 -21.38 -28.84 3.50
C LYS A 399 -20.38 -29.43 4.48
N GLU A 400 -19.13 -29.67 4.06
CA GLU A 400 -18.08 -30.18 4.93
C GLU A 400 -17.74 -29.18 6.05
N VAL A 401 -17.65 -27.88 5.71
CA VAL A 401 -17.41 -26.81 6.68
C VAL A 401 -18.58 -26.67 7.65
N LEU A 402 -19.82 -26.66 7.16
CA LEU A 402 -21.02 -26.59 8.02
C LEU A 402 -21.09 -27.77 8.99
N LYS A 403 -20.83 -28.98 8.50
CA LYS A 403 -20.80 -30.18 9.35
C LYS A 403 -19.72 -30.08 10.41
N TRP A 404 -18.52 -29.62 10.05
CA TRP A 404 -17.44 -29.39 11.01
C TRP A 404 -17.86 -28.37 12.09
N TYR A 405 -18.51 -27.28 11.71
CA TYR A 405 -18.98 -26.26 12.64
C TYR A 405 -20.05 -26.79 13.60
N GLU A 406 -20.99 -27.59 13.10
CA GLU A 406 -22.01 -28.28 13.91
C GLU A 406 -21.37 -29.27 14.91
N GLU A 407 -20.33 -30.01 14.49
CA GLU A 407 -19.60 -30.95 15.35
C GLU A 407 -18.78 -30.27 16.45
N GLN A 408 -18.32 -29.03 16.23
CA GLN A 408 -17.63 -28.24 17.25
C GLN A 408 -18.61 -27.55 18.23
N ASN A 409 -19.75 -27.05 17.73
CA ASN A 409 -20.73 -26.35 18.56
C ASN A 409 -21.71 -27.28 19.29
N GLY A 410 -21.81 -28.55 18.90
CA GLY A 410 -22.56 -29.59 19.61
C GLY A 410 -21.82 -30.21 20.80
N LYS A 411 -20.67 -29.64 21.21
CA LYS A 411 -19.82 -30.11 22.33
C LYS A 411 -19.81 -29.18 23.56
N GLU A 412 -20.69 -28.19 23.61
CA GLU A 412 -21.14 -27.54 24.86
C GLU A 412 -22.36 -28.28 25.43
#